data_AF-A0A661G7M4-F1
#
_entry.id   AF-A0A661G7M4-F1
#
_cell.length_a   1.000
_cell.length_b   1.000
_cell.length_c   1.000
_cell.angle_alpha   90.00
_cell.angle_beta   90.00
_cell.angle_gamma   90.00
#
_symmetry.space_group_name_H-M   'P 1'
#
loop_
_entity.id
_entity.type
_entity.pdbx_description
1 polymer ?
#
loop_
_entity_poly.entity_id
_entity_poly.type
_entity_poly.pdbx_seq_one_letter_code
_entity_poly.pdbx_strand_id
1 'polypeptide(L)'
;MTVNADLRAFGTEDALMKHHLILSLICVVLAGCGSSNGGPEDALRTWVSEAEVAAEERDRRGLLALISENYADSRGNDYEGVGQMLRIYFLRQQSVALLTTIDEIVLADDTAAILKLTVGMAGLNNSALGVSADAYNFELELQVDDDEWLLIGARWGELGEKLR
;
A
#
# COMPACT_ATOMS: atom_id res chain seq x y z
N MET A 1 18.17 -51.96 -62.23
CA MET A 1 18.63 -53.06 -61.35
C MET A 1 18.82 -52.46 -59.97
N THR A 2 18.10 -52.97 -58.95
CA THR A 2 18.38 -52.90 -57.48
C THR A 2 18.89 -51.57 -56.86
N VAL A 3 18.13 -50.91 -55.97
CA VAL A 3 18.01 -51.17 -54.49
C VAL A 3 19.18 -50.57 -53.68
N ASN A 4 19.04 -49.97 -52.50
CA ASN A 4 17.91 -49.37 -51.74
C ASN A 4 18.48 -48.70 -50.45
N ALA A 5 17.74 -47.82 -49.77
CA ALA A 5 18.02 -47.29 -48.41
C ALA A 5 19.35 -46.48 -48.28
N ASP A 6 19.76 -45.83 -47.18
CA ASP A 6 19.19 -45.45 -45.85
C ASP A 6 20.10 -44.34 -45.24
N LEU A 7 19.87 -43.58 -44.15
CA LEU A 7 18.78 -43.42 -43.16
C LEU A 7 18.96 -42.09 -42.39
N ARG A 8 17.88 -41.37 -41.99
CA ARG A 8 17.86 -40.19 -41.07
C ARG A 8 18.58 -38.92 -41.61
N ALA A 9 18.40 -37.71 -41.08
CA ALA A 9 17.82 -37.27 -39.80
C ALA A 9 16.69 -36.21 -39.93
N PHE A 10 16.02 -35.91 -38.81
CA PHE A 10 14.81 -35.10 -38.72
C PHE A 10 14.84 -34.19 -37.49
N GLY A 11 14.79 -32.86 -37.69
CA GLY A 11 14.36 -31.86 -36.70
C GLY A 11 15.42 -31.23 -35.77
N THR A 12 14.88 -30.40 -34.86
CA THR A 12 15.49 -29.79 -33.66
C THR A 12 16.41 -28.55 -33.76
N GLU A 13 16.32 -27.71 -34.79
CA GLU A 13 17.02 -26.39 -34.79
C GLU A 13 16.07 -25.17 -34.78
N ASP A 14 15.03 -25.11 -35.65
CA ASP A 14 14.16 -23.93 -35.80
C ASP A 14 13.27 -23.55 -34.58
N ALA A 15 13.08 -24.47 -33.63
CA ALA A 15 12.08 -24.35 -32.58
C ALA A 15 12.56 -23.59 -31.32
N LEU A 16 13.87 -23.63 -31.03
CA LEU A 16 14.47 -23.04 -29.83
C LEU A 16 14.54 -21.51 -29.93
N MET A 17 15.03 -20.99 -31.07
CA MET A 17 15.30 -19.56 -31.25
C MET A 17 14.03 -18.69 -31.16
N LYS A 18 12.86 -19.23 -31.54
CA LYS A 18 11.56 -18.54 -31.46
C LYS A 18 10.99 -18.48 -30.04
N HIS A 19 11.25 -19.49 -29.19
CA HIS A 19 10.79 -19.47 -27.80
C HIS A 19 11.46 -18.37 -26.98
N HIS A 20 12.77 -18.17 -27.15
CA HIS A 20 13.50 -17.11 -26.44
C HIS A 20 13.05 -15.70 -26.85
N LEU A 21 12.68 -15.49 -28.13
CA LEU A 21 12.18 -14.21 -28.60
C LEU A 21 10.79 -13.86 -28.00
N ILE A 22 9.92 -14.87 -27.86
CA ILE A 22 8.57 -14.70 -27.29
C ILE A 22 8.64 -14.48 -25.77
N LEU A 23 9.48 -15.24 -25.06
CA LEU A 23 9.57 -15.15 -23.59
C LEU A 23 10.15 -13.81 -23.11
N SER A 24 11.01 -13.17 -23.89
CA SER A 24 11.63 -11.87 -23.54
C SER A 24 10.66 -10.68 -23.62
N LEU A 25 9.55 -10.81 -24.35
CA LEU A 25 8.67 -9.68 -24.67
C LEU A 25 7.64 -9.35 -23.57
N ILE A 26 7.46 -10.24 -22.58
CA ILE A 26 6.41 -10.10 -21.54
C ILE A 26 6.86 -9.22 -20.36
N CYS A 27 8.16 -9.00 -20.17
CA CYS A 27 8.71 -8.30 -19.00
C CYS A 27 8.66 -6.75 -19.06
N VAL A 28 7.97 -6.14 -20.03
CA VAL A 28 8.00 -4.67 -20.27
C VAL A 28 6.59 -4.06 -20.25
N VAL A 29 5.85 -4.29 -19.16
CA VAL A 29 4.48 -3.75 -18.96
C VAL A 29 4.26 -3.19 -17.53
N LEU A 30 5.35 -2.92 -16.77
CA LEU A 30 5.29 -2.40 -15.39
C LEU A 30 5.87 -0.98 -15.21
N ALA A 31 6.39 -0.36 -16.28
CA ALA A 31 6.79 1.05 -16.27
C ALA A 31 5.56 1.96 -16.56
N GLY A 32 4.51 1.83 -15.74
CA GLY A 32 3.14 2.26 -16.10
C GLY A 32 2.27 2.86 -15.00
N CYS A 33 2.81 3.14 -13.81
CA CYS A 33 2.19 3.97 -12.76
C CYS A 33 3.24 4.96 -12.24
N GLY A 34 2.83 6.16 -11.80
CA GLY A 34 3.76 7.18 -11.29
C GLY A 34 4.21 8.21 -12.33
N SER A 35 3.27 8.92 -12.96
CA SER A 35 3.55 10.23 -13.57
C SER A 35 2.29 11.11 -13.47
N SER A 36 2.46 12.32 -12.94
CA SER A 36 1.39 13.17 -12.41
C SER A 36 0.50 13.78 -13.50
N ASN A 37 -0.62 13.10 -13.78
CA ASN A 37 -1.73 13.64 -14.58
C ASN A 37 -3.08 13.59 -13.84
N GLY A 38 -3.05 13.31 -12.53
CA GLY A 38 -4.17 13.51 -11.59
C GLY A 38 -3.96 14.79 -10.77
N GLY A 39 -5.03 15.30 -10.15
CA GLY A 39 -4.97 16.45 -9.25
C GLY A 39 -4.56 16.09 -7.81
N PRO A 40 -4.57 17.06 -6.87
CA PRO A 40 -4.32 16.81 -5.46
C PRO A 40 -5.18 15.67 -4.87
N GLU A 41 -6.49 15.60 -5.23
CA GLU A 41 -7.34 14.47 -4.83
C GLU A 41 -6.84 13.10 -5.29
N ASP A 42 -6.27 12.98 -6.50
CA ASP A 42 -5.79 11.70 -7.04
C ASP A 42 -4.47 11.28 -6.37
N ALA A 43 -3.62 12.25 -6.02
CA ALA A 43 -2.44 12.02 -5.20
C ALA A 43 -2.82 11.52 -3.79
N LEU A 44 -3.82 12.14 -3.17
CA LEU A 44 -4.32 11.74 -1.85
C LEU A 44 -5.02 10.36 -1.86
N ARG A 45 -5.68 9.99 -2.97
CA ARG A 45 -6.21 8.63 -3.17
C ARG A 45 -5.11 7.60 -3.35
N THR A 46 -4.01 7.96 -4.03
CA THR A 46 -2.80 7.14 -4.12
C THR A 46 -2.18 6.93 -2.73
N TRP A 47 -2.00 8.01 -1.96
CA TRP A 47 -1.46 7.98 -0.59
C TRP A 47 -2.23 7.02 0.33
N VAL A 48 -3.58 7.04 0.29
CA VAL A 48 -4.41 6.12 1.07
C VAL A 48 -4.17 4.66 0.66
N SER A 49 -4.04 4.38 -0.64
CA SER A 49 -3.76 3.03 -1.16
C SER A 49 -2.36 2.54 -0.75
N GLU A 50 -1.37 3.41 -0.75
CA GLU A 50 0.00 3.10 -0.32
C GLU A 50 0.07 2.84 1.20
N ALA A 51 -0.65 3.63 1.99
CA ALA A 51 -0.81 3.41 3.43
C ALA A 51 -1.54 2.09 3.74
N GLU A 52 -2.58 1.74 2.99
CA GLU A 52 -3.32 0.48 3.16
C GLU A 52 -2.42 -0.74 2.87
N VAL A 53 -1.70 -0.73 1.75
CA VAL A 53 -0.74 -1.80 1.40
C VAL A 53 0.37 -1.93 2.45
N ALA A 54 0.99 -0.82 2.85
CA ALA A 54 2.06 -0.85 3.86
C ALA A 54 1.56 -1.34 5.24
N ALA A 55 0.29 -1.10 5.58
CA ALA A 55 -0.33 -1.60 6.80
C ALA A 55 -0.66 -3.11 6.74
N GLU A 56 -1.19 -3.61 5.62
CA GLU A 56 -1.46 -5.05 5.42
C GLU A 56 -0.18 -5.89 5.37
N GLU A 57 0.84 -5.44 4.63
CA GLU A 57 2.18 -6.08 4.61
C GLU A 57 2.94 -5.93 5.94
N ARG A 58 2.45 -5.06 6.83
CA ARG A 58 3.07 -4.69 8.12
C ARG A 58 4.44 -4.02 7.95
N ASP A 59 4.70 -3.38 6.80
CA ASP A 59 5.91 -2.57 6.60
C ASP A 59 5.78 -1.24 7.35
N ARG A 60 6.19 -1.29 8.62
CA ARG A 60 6.38 -0.13 9.50
C ARG A 60 7.27 0.95 8.87
N ARG A 61 8.20 0.61 7.98
CA ARG A 61 9.08 1.59 7.32
C ARG A 61 8.37 2.27 6.15
N GLY A 62 7.57 1.54 5.38
CA GLY A 62 6.67 2.10 4.37
C GLY A 62 5.69 3.10 5.00
N LEU A 63 4.99 2.69 6.07
CA LEU A 63 4.10 3.60 6.81
C LEU A 63 4.83 4.82 7.39
N LEU A 64 6.05 4.66 7.91
CA LEU A 64 6.83 5.80 8.44
C LEU A 64 7.40 6.72 7.34
N ALA A 65 7.40 6.31 6.07
CA ALA A 65 7.74 7.22 4.96
C ALA A 65 6.56 8.14 4.57
N LEU A 66 5.32 7.77 4.92
CA LEU A 66 4.12 8.55 4.64
C LEU A 66 3.77 9.58 5.74
N ILE A 67 4.66 9.74 6.73
CA ILE A 67 4.45 10.55 7.93
C ILE A 67 5.62 11.53 8.06
N SER A 68 5.33 12.81 8.30
CA SER A 68 6.38 13.82 8.47
C SER A 68 7.17 13.58 9.76
N GLU A 69 8.48 13.82 9.72
CA GLU A 69 9.31 13.84 10.94
C GLU A 69 8.81 14.88 11.98
N ASN A 70 8.04 15.88 11.53
CA ASN A 70 7.40 16.90 12.36
C ASN A 70 6.00 16.51 12.88
N TYR A 71 5.54 15.25 12.69
CA TYR A 71 4.21 14.81 13.11
C TYR A 71 3.94 15.07 14.60
N ALA A 72 2.74 15.59 14.91
CA ALA A 72 2.23 15.72 16.28
C ALA A 72 0.70 15.58 16.32
N ASP A 73 0.14 14.96 17.36
CA ASP A 73 -1.31 14.83 17.54
C ASP A 73 -1.85 15.25 18.93
N SER A 74 -3.18 15.36 19.02
CA SER A 74 -3.91 15.71 20.25
C SER A 74 -3.84 14.67 21.36
N ARG A 75 -3.24 13.51 21.11
CA ARG A 75 -2.96 12.46 22.11
C ARG A 75 -1.53 12.55 22.66
N GLY A 76 -0.69 13.38 22.05
CA GLY A 76 0.71 13.57 22.43
C GLY A 76 1.65 12.54 21.82
N ASN A 77 1.30 11.91 20.69
CA ASN A 77 2.28 11.16 19.90
C ASN A 77 3.07 12.11 19.00
N ASP A 78 4.35 11.83 18.87
CA ASP A 78 5.25 12.36 17.83
C ASP A 78 5.62 11.24 16.84
N TYR A 79 6.48 11.54 15.86
CA TYR A 79 6.95 10.57 14.85
C TYR A 79 7.56 9.30 15.48
N GLU A 80 8.39 9.41 16.53
CA GLU A 80 8.94 8.25 17.24
C GLU A 80 7.85 7.45 17.97
N GLY A 81 6.90 8.14 18.60
CA GLY A 81 5.74 7.58 19.28
C GLY A 81 4.86 6.77 18.34
N VAL A 82 4.53 7.29 17.15
CA VAL A 82 3.79 6.56 16.12
C VAL A 82 4.59 5.34 15.63
N GLY A 83 5.90 5.50 15.37
CA GLY A 83 6.77 4.38 14.99
C GLY A 83 6.82 3.26 16.03
N GLN A 84 6.85 3.60 17.32
CA GLN A 84 6.80 2.63 18.41
C GLN A 84 5.40 2.03 18.61
N MET A 85 4.32 2.80 18.38
CA MET A 85 2.94 2.29 18.39
C MET A 85 2.73 1.24 17.29
N LEU A 86 3.08 1.56 16.04
CA LEU A 86 3.02 0.62 14.90
C LEU A 86 3.85 -0.64 15.18
N ARG A 87 5.05 -0.50 15.75
CA ARG A 87 5.89 -1.64 16.16
C ARG A 87 5.19 -2.53 17.19
N ILE A 88 4.56 -1.98 18.23
CA ILE A 88 3.85 -2.75 19.25
C ILE A 88 2.63 -3.45 18.64
N TYR A 89 1.87 -2.76 17.78
CA TYR A 89 0.72 -3.31 17.08
C TYR A 89 1.12 -4.50 16.19
N PHE A 90 2.08 -4.31 15.28
CA PHE A 90 2.54 -5.36 14.37
C PHE A 90 3.25 -6.54 15.08
N LEU A 91 3.78 -6.36 16.28
CA LEU A 91 4.32 -7.47 17.08
C LEU A 91 3.24 -8.37 17.71
N ARG A 92 2.02 -7.85 17.91
CA ARG A 92 0.89 -8.59 18.49
C ARG A 92 0.04 -9.30 17.44
N GLN A 93 0.05 -8.78 16.21
CA GLN A 93 -0.79 -9.23 15.11
C GLN A 93 -0.08 -10.24 14.21
N GLN A 94 -0.77 -11.31 13.81
CA GLN A 94 -0.25 -12.31 12.85
C GLN A 94 -0.50 -11.87 11.41
N SER A 95 -1.70 -11.34 11.13
CA SER A 95 -2.09 -10.74 9.84
C SER A 95 -2.96 -9.51 10.06
N VAL A 96 -2.77 -8.50 9.21
CA VAL A 96 -3.65 -7.32 9.09
C VAL A 96 -4.41 -7.48 7.77
N ALA A 97 -5.70 -7.18 7.78
CA ALA A 97 -6.51 -7.02 6.58
C ALA A 97 -7.40 -5.79 6.78
N LEU A 98 -7.44 -4.89 5.81
CA LEU A 98 -8.15 -3.62 5.89
C LEU A 98 -9.34 -3.56 4.93
N LEU A 99 -10.27 -2.66 5.24
CA LEU A 99 -11.33 -2.23 4.35
C LEU A 99 -11.49 -0.72 4.52
N THR A 100 -10.67 0.05 3.80
CA THR A 100 -10.66 1.51 3.87
C THR A 100 -11.75 2.11 2.99
N THR A 101 -12.53 3.03 3.56
CA THR A 101 -13.46 3.91 2.84
C THR A 101 -13.00 5.35 3.03
N ILE A 102 -12.82 6.09 1.93
CA ILE A 102 -12.62 7.54 1.96
C ILE A 102 -14.00 8.20 2.04
N ASP A 103 -14.34 8.75 3.20
CA ASP A 103 -15.63 9.41 3.44
C ASP A 103 -15.63 10.85 2.92
N GLU A 104 -14.50 11.56 3.09
CA GLU A 104 -14.32 12.95 2.64
C GLU A 104 -12.85 13.24 2.33
N ILE A 105 -12.60 14.05 1.29
CA ILE A 105 -11.32 14.74 1.06
C ILE A 105 -11.63 16.23 1.03
N VAL A 106 -10.95 17.03 1.85
CA VAL A 106 -11.09 18.48 1.89
C VAL A 106 -9.73 19.11 1.61
N LEU A 107 -9.53 19.59 0.40
CA LEU A 107 -8.38 20.43 0.05
C LEU A 107 -8.55 21.81 0.70
N ALA A 108 -7.52 22.28 1.42
CA ALA A 108 -7.44 23.67 1.86
C ALA A 108 -6.85 24.55 0.73
N ASP A 109 -5.85 24.01 0.05
CA ASP A 109 -5.21 24.50 -1.17
C ASP A 109 -4.56 23.31 -1.91
N ASP A 110 -3.64 23.56 -2.85
CA ASP A 110 -2.95 22.51 -3.60
C ASP A 110 -1.89 21.74 -2.78
N THR A 111 -1.54 22.18 -1.55
CA THR A 111 -0.48 21.58 -0.73
C THR A 111 -0.89 21.21 0.70
N ALA A 112 -2.13 21.48 1.14
CA ALA A 112 -2.66 21.06 2.44
C ALA A 112 -4.07 20.47 2.33
N ALA A 113 -4.34 19.36 3.05
CA ALA A 113 -5.60 18.64 2.98
C ALA A 113 -6.01 17.95 4.29
N ILE A 114 -7.32 17.76 4.46
CA ILE A 114 -7.91 16.89 5.48
C ILE A 114 -8.54 15.68 4.79
N LEU A 115 -8.22 14.47 5.24
CA LEU A 115 -8.93 13.25 4.85
C LEU A 115 -9.76 12.69 6.01
N LYS A 116 -10.96 12.19 5.70
CA LYS A 116 -11.77 11.43 6.65
C LYS A 116 -11.96 10.03 6.12
N LEU A 117 -11.59 9.04 6.94
CA LEU A 117 -11.60 7.63 6.57
C LEU A 117 -12.39 6.82 7.59
N THR A 118 -13.21 5.89 7.10
CA THR A 118 -13.74 4.77 7.88
C THR A 118 -12.94 3.53 7.51
N VAL A 119 -12.21 2.96 8.47
CA VAL A 119 -11.34 1.79 8.26
C VAL A 119 -11.88 0.61 9.05
N GLY A 120 -12.39 -0.39 8.33
CA GLY A 120 -12.59 -1.73 8.89
C GLY A 120 -11.25 -2.45 9.02
N MET A 121 -11.01 -3.11 10.16
CA MET A 121 -9.74 -3.78 10.46
C MET A 121 -10.00 -5.21 10.95
N ALA A 122 -9.68 -6.18 10.12
CA ALA A 122 -9.74 -7.60 10.45
C ALA A 122 -8.33 -8.19 10.61
N GLY A 123 -8.23 -9.32 11.31
CA GLY A 123 -6.97 -10.08 11.29
C GLY A 123 -6.85 -11.18 12.33
N LEU A 124 -5.74 -11.91 12.25
CA LEU A 124 -5.41 -13.01 13.17
C LEU A 124 -4.49 -12.53 14.29
N ASN A 125 -4.76 -12.97 15.51
CA ASN A 125 -4.06 -12.54 16.73
C ASN A 125 -3.95 -13.68 17.76
N ASN A 126 -3.21 -13.45 18.85
CA ASN A 126 -2.94 -14.44 19.89
C ASN A 126 -4.03 -14.51 20.99
N SER A 127 -5.28 -14.09 20.70
CA SER A 127 -6.40 -14.20 21.64
C SER A 127 -6.99 -15.62 21.71
N ALA A 128 -7.85 -15.88 22.68
CA ALA A 128 -8.57 -17.15 22.82
C ALA A 128 -9.54 -17.46 21.65
N LEU A 129 -9.88 -16.47 20.82
CA LEU A 129 -10.69 -16.64 19.61
C LEU A 129 -9.84 -16.63 18.31
N GLY A 130 -8.56 -16.26 18.40
CA GLY A 130 -7.63 -16.18 17.27
C GLY A 130 -7.86 -15.02 16.29
N VAL A 131 -8.94 -14.25 16.45
CA VAL A 131 -9.39 -13.20 15.50
C VAL A 131 -9.61 -11.85 16.19
N SER A 132 -9.52 -10.77 15.41
CA SER A 132 -10.08 -9.44 15.73
C SER A 132 -10.83 -8.89 14.52
N ALA A 133 -11.83 -8.06 14.78
CA ALA A 133 -12.65 -7.39 13.80
C ALA A 133 -13.14 -6.07 14.41
N ASP A 134 -12.35 -5.03 14.21
CA ASP A 134 -12.52 -3.70 14.79
C ASP A 134 -12.84 -2.70 13.66
N ALA A 135 -13.36 -1.52 13.99
CA ALA A 135 -13.60 -0.46 13.01
C ALA A 135 -13.30 0.91 13.62
N TYR A 136 -12.65 1.78 12.86
CA TYR A 136 -12.18 3.07 13.32
C TYR A 136 -12.52 4.19 12.33
N ASN A 137 -12.82 5.37 12.88
CA ASN A 137 -12.91 6.60 12.14
C ASN A 137 -11.60 7.39 12.33
N PHE A 138 -11.08 7.94 11.23
CA PHE A 138 -9.90 8.79 11.19
C PHE A 138 -10.23 10.14 10.58
N GLU A 139 -9.62 11.19 11.12
CA GLU A 139 -9.53 12.54 10.57
C GLU A 139 -8.03 12.85 10.50
N LEU A 140 -7.48 12.90 9.30
CA LEU A 140 -6.05 12.97 9.01
C LEU A 140 -5.70 14.36 8.46
N GLU A 141 -4.63 14.96 8.97
CA GLU A 141 -4.10 16.26 8.53
C GLU A 141 -2.82 16.00 7.72
N LEU A 142 -2.85 16.33 6.42
CA LEU A 142 -1.74 16.08 5.49
C LEU A 142 -1.25 17.38 4.85
N GLN A 143 0.05 17.43 4.57
CA GLN A 143 0.72 18.54 3.90
C GLN A 143 1.77 18.02 2.91
N VAL A 144 2.00 18.75 1.82
CA VAL A 144 3.10 18.48 0.87
C VAL A 144 4.42 19.02 1.42
N ASP A 145 5.45 18.18 1.43
CA ASP A 145 6.84 18.49 1.78
C ASP A 145 7.76 17.82 0.73
N ASP A 146 8.73 18.55 0.17
CA ASP A 146 9.57 18.13 -0.98
C ASP A 146 8.82 17.34 -2.10
N ASP A 147 7.66 17.86 -2.53
CA ASP A 147 6.72 17.30 -3.52
C ASP A 147 5.98 15.98 -3.10
N GLU A 148 6.19 15.47 -1.88
CA GLU A 148 5.51 14.27 -1.34
C GLU A 148 4.40 14.65 -0.32
N TRP A 149 3.26 13.94 -0.33
CA TRP A 149 2.19 14.13 0.68
C TRP A 149 2.52 13.38 1.97
N LEU A 150 2.67 14.11 3.08
CA LEU A 150 3.01 13.55 4.39
C LEU A 150 1.92 13.84 5.43
N LEU A 151 1.66 12.86 6.29
CA LEU A 151 0.80 13.02 7.47
C LEU A 151 1.52 13.87 8.52
N ILE A 152 0.92 15.00 8.91
CA ILE A 152 1.44 15.91 9.94
C ILE A 152 0.68 15.81 11.27
N GLY A 153 -0.55 15.27 11.26
CA GLY A 153 -1.34 15.01 12.47
C GLY A 153 -2.52 14.08 12.19
N ALA A 154 -3.03 13.40 13.22
CA ALA A 154 -4.20 12.53 13.08
C ALA A 154 -5.06 12.51 14.34
N ARG A 155 -6.37 12.43 14.15
CA ARG A 155 -7.38 12.29 15.20
C ARG A 155 -8.26 11.09 14.89
N TRP A 156 -8.46 10.21 15.87
CA TRP A 156 -9.10 8.91 15.60
C TRP A 156 -9.95 8.40 16.77
N GLY A 157 -10.74 7.35 16.52
CA GLY A 157 -11.58 6.67 17.52
C GLY A 157 -12.28 5.46 16.92
N GLU A 158 -12.83 4.59 17.77
CA GLU A 158 -13.68 3.47 17.32
C GLU A 158 -14.92 4.00 16.56
N LEU A 159 -15.45 3.22 15.62
CA LEU A 159 -16.60 3.60 14.79
C LEU A 159 -17.83 3.91 15.66
N GLY A 160 -18.22 5.18 15.70
CA GLY A 160 -19.32 5.69 16.53
C GLY A 160 -18.90 6.39 17.83
N GLU A 161 -17.62 6.31 18.21
CA GLU A 161 -17.04 7.15 19.27
C GLU A 161 -16.66 8.55 18.77
N LYS A 162 -16.41 9.47 19.72
CA LYS A 162 -15.84 10.79 19.43
C LYS A 162 -14.33 10.68 19.21
N LEU A 163 -13.85 11.20 18.07
CA LEU A 163 -12.42 11.32 17.74
C LEU A 163 -11.64 12.10 18.82
N ARG A 164 -10.47 11.57 19.18
CA ARG A 164 -9.53 12.12 20.17
C ARG A 164 -8.13 12.17 19.57
#